data_AF-A0A2G2QUN5-F1
#
_entry.id   AF-A0A2G2QUN5-F1
#
_cell.length_a   1.000
_cell.length_b   1.000
_cell.length_c   1.000
_cell.angle_alpha   90.00
_cell.angle_beta   90.00
_cell.angle_gamma   90.00
#
_symmetry.space_group_name_H-M   'P 1'
#
loop_
_entity.id
_entity.type
_entity.pdbx_description
1 polymer ?
#
loop_
_entity_poly.entity_id
_entity_poly.type
_entity_poly.pdbx_seq_one_letter_code
_entity_poly.pdbx_strand_id
1 'polypeptide(L)'
;MSLVLDKEGFRDANAFAFPSQKTSAVTAFNRSKLAPQVNGTDYVPGKEKLMLGGTYSVLNKWNGFGLVPMEGDYVTIFQYMTYLFPEGRVLEHILNCFASLVQQPDIKVRHCLLITGGQGVGKSTLRVLLTKILGKENVGIVNTGDWQESFNAHLSDLHLAVIEEFMSGNWQQSYNAFKPYVSDDTIKVNQKHWPVYDGRTPYFWMAFSNHEKPIIIEPDDRRFFVYRTPAIKERPKYYKALYCLTSALMAQI
;
A
#
# COMPACT_ATOMS: atom_id res chain seq x y z
N MET A 1 6.76 30.07 -27.25
CA MET A 1 6.18 29.09 -28.19
C MET A 1 5.20 28.25 -27.39
N SER A 2 3.90 28.54 -27.48
CA SER A 2 2.88 27.81 -26.73
C SER A 2 2.54 26.51 -27.47
N LEU A 3 2.65 25.38 -26.77
CA LEU A 3 2.22 24.08 -27.27
C LEU A 3 0.68 24.04 -27.15
N VAL A 4 -0.04 24.26 -28.24
CA VAL A 4 -1.51 24.07 -28.29
C VAL A 4 -1.75 22.72 -28.95
N LEU A 5 -2.26 21.76 -28.18
CA LEU A 5 -2.61 20.44 -28.68
C LEU A 5 -4.12 20.40 -28.96
N ASP A 6 -4.48 20.29 -30.23
CA ASP A 6 -5.85 20.08 -30.70
C ASP A 6 -6.31 18.62 -30.47
N LYS A 7 -7.57 18.48 -30.06
CA LYS A 7 -8.27 17.24 -29.70
C LYS A 7 -8.40 16.26 -30.87
N GLU A 8 -8.33 16.73 -32.13
CA GLU A 8 -8.38 15.86 -33.32
C GLU A 8 -7.00 15.31 -33.75
N GLY A 9 -5.90 15.76 -33.13
CA GLY A 9 -4.52 15.36 -33.47
C GLY A 9 -3.98 14.12 -32.75
N PHE A 10 -4.78 13.45 -31.92
CA PHE A 10 -4.34 12.33 -31.07
C PHE A 10 -4.27 10.99 -31.84
N ARG A 11 -3.51 10.97 -32.93
CA ARG A 11 -2.93 9.74 -33.49
C ARG A 11 -1.43 9.87 -33.36
N ASP A 12 -0.86 9.26 -32.32
CA ASP A 12 0.58 9.28 -31.97
C ASP A 12 1.54 8.97 -33.14
N ALA A 13 1.04 8.31 -34.18
CA ALA A 13 1.79 8.01 -35.40
C ALA A 13 2.13 9.25 -36.27
N ASN A 14 1.31 10.31 -36.26
CA ASN A 14 1.37 11.38 -37.27
C ASN A 14 1.41 12.82 -36.72
N ALA A 15 1.42 13.02 -35.40
CA ALA A 15 1.59 14.34 -34.81
C ALA A 15 3.07 14.75 -34.87
N PHE A 16 3.42 15.62 -35.82
CA PHE A 16 4.78 16.18 -35.93
C PHE A 16 4.96 17.27 -34.87
N ALA A 17 5.97 17.12 -34.01
CA ALA A 17 6.25 18.11 -32.96
C ALA A 17 6.82 19.44 -33.51
N PHE A 18 7.36 19.42 -34.72
CA PHE A 18 7.98 20.59 -35.35
C PHE A 18 7.54 20.71 -36.82
N PRO A 19 7.10 21.89 -37.29
CA PRO A 19 6.66 22.08 -38.68
C PRO A 19 7.71 21.74 -39.74
N SER A 20 9.00 21.79 -39.36
CA SER A 20 10.15 21.60 -40.26
C SER A 20 10.74 20.18 -40.26
N GLN A 21 10.32 19.28 -39.36
CA GLN A 21 10.86 17.92 -39.27
C GLN A 21 9.75 16.87 -39.18
N LYS A 22 9.81 15.87 -40.06
CA LYS A 22 8.91 14.70 -40.09
C LYS A 22 9.15 13.71 -38.93
N THR A 23 9.39 14.20 -37.71
CA THR A 23 9.61 13.37 -36.53
C THR A 23 8.35 13.41 -35.67
N SER A 24 7.78 12.24 -35.33
CA SER A 24 6.63 12.18 -34.42
C SER A 24 6.99 12.75 -33.05
N ALA A 25 6.02 13.32 -32.35
CA ALA A 25 6.22 13.88 -31.01
C ALA A 25 6.84 12.86 -30.03
N VAL A 26 6.41 11.60 -30.10
CA VAL A 26 7.00 10.49 -29.31
C VAL A 26 8.47 10.27 -29.64
N THR A 27 8.83 10.26 -30.94
CA THR A 27 10.23 10.07 -31.35
C THR A 27 11.09 11.26 -30.94
N ALA A 28 10.56 12.48 -31.05
CA ALA A 28 11.24 13.70 -30.61
C ALA A 28 11.45 13.71 -29.09
N PHE A 29 10.45 13.28 -28.32
CA PHE A 29 10.53 13.15 -26.87
C PHE A 29 11.57 12.09 -26.46
N ASN A 30 11.50 10.87 -27.02
CA ASN A 30 12.43 9.78 -26.69
C ASN A 30 13.88 10.09 -27.06
N ARG A 31 14.11 10.94 -28.06
CA ARG A 31 15.45 11.40 -28.46
C ARG A 31 15.92 12.65 -27.72
N SER A 32 15.04 13.29 -26.95
CA SER A 32 15.36 14.52 -26.24
C SER A 32 16.35 14.25 -25.12
N LYS A 33 17.43 15.04 -25.07
CA LYS A 33 18.35 15.05 -23.91
C LYS A 33 17.69 15.52 -22.62
N LEU A 34 16.51 16.15 -22.72
CA LEU A 34 15.70 16.61 -21.59
C LEU A 34 14.70 15.55 -21.09
N ALA A 35 14.63 14.38 -21.74
CA ALA A 35 13.77 13.27 -21.34
C ALA A 35 14.65 12.08 -20.87
N PRO A 36 15.03 12.05 -19.57
CA PRO A 36 15.86 10.98 -19.02
C PRO A 36 15.23 9.62 -19.31
N GLN A 37 16.01 8.73 -19.92
CA GLN A 37 15.62 7.35 -20.13
C GLN A 37 16.10 6.52 -18.95
N VAL A 38 15.28 5.57 -18.51
CA VAL A 38 15.62 4.63 -17.43
C VAL A 38 15.69 3.20 -17.96
N ASN A 39 16.45 2.35 -17.28
CA ASN A 39 16.61 0.93 -17.62
C ASN A 39 15.50 0.04 -17.02
N GLY A 40 14.74 0.53 -16.04
CA GLY A 40 13.70 -0.25 -15.38
C GLY A 40 12.93 0.55 -14.34
N THR A 41 12.16 -0.17 -13.52
CA THR A 41 11.35 0.40 -12.44
C THR A 41 11.57 -0.37 -11.15
N ASP A 42 11.54 0.31 -10.00
CA ASP A 42 11.59 -0.30 -8.66
C ASP A 42 10.64 0.48 -7.73
N TYR A 43 10.18 -0.11 -6.63
CA TYR A 43 9.35 0.57 -5.63
C TYR A 43 10.20 0.89 -4.40
N VAL A 44 10.69 2.11 -4.32
CA VAL A 44 11.65 2.52 -3.27
C VAL A 44 11.11 3.74 -2.53
N PRO A 45 10.32 3.55 -1.47
CA PRO A 45 9.78 4.66 -0.70
C PRO A 45 10.87 5.56 -0.11
N GLY A 46 10.56 6.84 0.02
CA GLY A 46 11.48 7.87 0.51
C GLY A 46 12.59 8.31 -0.47
N LYS A 47 12.66 7.72 -1.67
CA LYS A 47 13.64 8.10 -2.71
C LYS A 47 13.02 8.94 -3.82
N GLU A 48 13.89 9.60 -4.59
CA GLU A 48 13.49 10.42 -5.73
C GLU A 48 12.77 9.62 -6.82
N LYS A 49 11.99 10.32 -7.65
CA LYS A 49 11.23 9.70 -8.74
C LYS A 49 12.14 9.08 -9.81
N LEU A 50 13.22 9.76 -10.14
CA LEU A 50 14.25 9.29 -11.07
C LEU A 50 15.53 9.02 -10.27
N MET A 51 15.92 7.76 -10.16
CA MET A 51 17.16 7.39 -9.48
C MET A 51 18.24 7.19 -10.53
N LEU A 52 19.01 8.26 -10.76
CA LEU A 52 20.10 8.31 -11.74
C LEU A 52 21.45 8.18 -11.00
N GLY A 53 22.35 7.32 -11.47
CA GLY A 53 23.72 7.20 -10.90
C GLY A 53 24.04 5.87 -10.21
N GLY A 54 23.11 4.91 -10.16
CA GLY A 54 23.43 3.51 -9.85
C GLY A 54 23.98 2.76 -11.07
N THR A 55 24.28 1.46 -10.90
CA THR A 55 24.63 0.56 -12.02
C THR A 55 23.60 0.60 -13.15
N TYR A 56 22.33 0.82 -12.80
CA TYR A 56 21.22 1.06 -13.71
C TYR A 56 20.42 2.27 -13.25
N SER A 57 19.91 3.05 -14.20
CA SER A 57 18.95 4.12 -13.93
C SER A 57 17.56 3.54 -13.80
N VAL A 58 16.79 3.93 -12.79
CA VAL A 58 15.46 3.36 -12.52
C VAL A 58 14.43 4.44 -12.22
N LEU A 59 13.20 4.21 -12.70
CA LEU A 59 12.03 5.01 -12.35
C LEU A 59 11.40 4.43 -11.08
N ASN A 60 11.35 5.23 -10.03
CA ASN A 60 10.70 4.84 -8.79
C ASN A 60 9.18 4.79 -8.98
N LYS A 61 8.56 3.66 -8.63
CA LYS A 61 7.11 3.46 -8.70
C LYS A 61 6.37 4.17 -7.57
N TRP A 62 7.05 4.41 -6.44
CA TRP A 62 6.48 5.18 -5.34
C TRP A 62 6.27 6.64 -5.73
N ASN A 63 5.12 7.21 -5.37
CA ASN A 63 4.74 8.60 -5.68
C ASN A 63 4.70 9.51 -4.46
N GLY A 64 5.16 9.03 -3.29
CA GLY A 64 4.86 9.68 -2.02
C GLY A 64 3.47 9.30 -1.52
N PHE A 65 3.03 10.00 -0.47
CA PHE A 65 1.72 9.80 0.15
C PHE A 65 0.66 10.82 -0.30
N GLY A 66 1.08 11.86 -1.05
CA GLY A 66 0.19 12.95 -1.46
C GLY A 66 -0.34 13.82 -0.31
N LEU A 67 0.20 13.66 0.90
CA LEU A 67 -0.18 14.41 2.09
C LEU A 67 0.99 15.22 2.63
N VAL A 68 0.68 16.41 3.16
CA VAL A 68 1.62 17.26 3.91
C VAL A 68 1.19 17.25 5.38
N PRO A 69 2.08 16.92 6.33
CA PRO A 69 1.74 16.94 7.75
C PRO A 69 1.40 18.36 8.20
N MET A 70 0.38 18.48 9.04
CA MET A 70 -0.10 19.76 9.58
C MET A 70 -0.49 19.57 11.05
N GLU A 71 -0.29 20.61 11.86
CA GLU A 71 -0.85 20.65 13.21
C GLU A 71 -2.39 20.64 13.14
N GLY A 72 -3.03 19.87 14.01
CA GLY A 72 -4.49 19.77 14.01
C GLY A 72 -5.02 18.87 15.13
N ASP A 73 -6.34 18.90 15.28
CA ASP A 73 -7.05 18.05 16.23
C ASP A 73 -7.14 16.62 15.70
N TYR A 74 -6.60 15.67 16.47
CA TYR A 74 -6.64 14.24 16.20
C TYR A 74 -7.46 13.46 17.22
N VAL A 75 -8.18 14.14 18.14
CA VAL A 75 -8.90 13.53 19.27
C VAL A 75 -9.87 12.45 18.81
N THR A 76 -10.63 12.67 17.73
CA THR A 76 -11.58 11.64 17.25
C THR A 76 -10.88 10.40 16.72
N ILE A 77 -9.75 10.55 16.02
CA ILE A 77 -8.96 9.40 15.56
C ILE A 77 -8.37 8.67 16.76
N PHE A 78 -7.84 9.39 17.75
CA PHE A 78 -7.28 8.80 18.96
C PHE A 78 -8.35 8.07 19.81
N GLN A 79 -9.56 8.63 19.92
CA GLN A 79 -10.70 7.98 20.54
C GLN A 79 -11.10 6.70 19.80
N TYR A 80 -11.08 6.72 18.48
CA TYR A 80 -11.33 5.52 17.68
C TYR A 80 -10.25 4.44 17.90
N MET A 81 -8.98 4.85 17.93
CA MET A 81 -7.85 3.94 18.20
C MET A 81 -7.93 3.34 19.60
N THR A 82 -8.20 4.14 20.64
CA THR A 82 -8.36 3.67 22.02
C THR A 82 -9.62 2.81 22.21
N TYR A 83 -10.68 3.06 21.45
CA TYR A 83 -11.87 2.21 21.43
C TYR A 83 -11.58 0.81 20.86
N LEU A 84 -10.77 0.72 19.79
CA LEU A 84 -10.34 -0.59 19.25
C LEU A 84 -9.25 -1.26 20.10
N PHE A 85 -8.36 -0.47 20.70
CA PHE A 85 -7.16 -0.91 21.43
C PHE A 85 -7.08 -0.22 22.79
N PRO A 86 -7.91 -0.61 23.78
CA PRO A 86 -7.92 0.05 25.09
C PRO A 86 -6.66 -0.23 25.93
N GLU A 87 -5.92 -1.29 25.60
CA GLU A 87 -4.68 -1.65 26.30
C GLU A 87 -3.53 -0.75 25.83
N GLY A 88 -2.99 0.06 26.75
CA GLY A 88 -1.99 1.09 26.42
C GLY A 88 -0.77 0.58 25.66
N ARG A 89 -0.19 -0.57 26.07
CA ARG A 89 0.97 -1.16 25.38
C ARG A 89 0.65 -1.65 23.96
N VAL A 90 -0.56 -2.18 23.76
CA VAL A 90 -1.02 -2.63 22.44
C VAL A 90 -1.25 -1.43 21.53
N LEU A 91 -1.94 -0.41 22.04
CA LEU A 91 -2.18 0.83 21.32
C LEU A 91 -0.86 1.49 20.89
N GLU A 92 0.10 1.60 21.82
CA GLU A 92 1.43 2.15 21.55
C GLU A 92 2.13 1.36 20.43
N HIS A 93 2.16 0.03 20.50
CA HIS A 93 2.76 -0.81 19.46
C HIS A 93 2.13 -0.57 18.09
N ILE A 94 0.80 -0.53 18.02
CA ILE A 94 0.07 -0.32 16.76
C ILE A 94 0.33 1.08 16.20
N LEU A 95 0.32 2.11 17.05
CA LEU A 95 0.67 3.48 16.65
C LEU A 95 2.11 3.56 16.16
N ASN A 96 3.05 2.85 16.79
CA ASN A 96 4.44 2.79 16.33
C ASN A 96 4.57 2.11 14.96
N CYS A 97 3.81 1.03 14.69
CA CYS A 97 3.76 0.43 13.37
C CYS A 97 3.24 1.42 12.31
N PHE A 98 2.17 2.15 12.61
CA PHE A 98 1.62 3.14 11.67
C PHE A 98 2.54 4.35 11.49
N ALA A 99 3.20 4.80 12.57
CA ALA A 99 4.20 5.86 12.51
C ALA A 99 5.40 5.42 11.66
N SER A 100 5.88 4.18 11.80
CA SER A 100 6.97 3.63 11.00
C SER A 100 6.65 3.69 9.51
N LEU A 101 5.43 3.34 9.10
CA LEU A 101 5.03 3.38 7.68
C LEU A 101 5.17 4.77 7.05
N VAL A 102 4.95 5.83 7.84
CA VAL A 102 4.94 7.21 7.34
C VAL A 102 6.30 7.89 7.54
N GLN A 103 6.89 7.73 8.73
CA GLN A 103 8.12 8.43 9.14
C GLN A 103 9.38 7.70 8.69
N GLN A 104 9.31 6.38 8.50
CA GLN A 104 10.40 5.52 8.07
C GLN A 104 9.94 4.65 6.89
N PRO A 105 9.53 5.27 5.77
CA PRO A 105 8.84 4.57 4.69
C PRO A 105 9.70 3.51 4.00
N ASP A 106 11.02 3.58 4.14
CA ASP A 106 11.99 2.62 3.62
C ASP A 106 12.24 1.42 4.55
N ILE A 107 11.62 1.41 5.74
CA ILE A 107 11.78 0.34 6.73
C ILE A 107 10.54 -0.56 6.74
N LYS A 108 10.75 -1.84 6.48
CA LYS A 108 9.71 -2.88 6.52
C LYS A 108 9.42 -3.32 7.95
N VAL A 109 8.14 -3.37 8.30
CA VAL A 109 7.66 -3.98 9.55
C VAL A 109 7.48 -5.49 9.32
N ARG A 110 8.33 -6.31 9.95
CA ARG A 110 8.45 -7.77 9.67
C ARG A 110 7.45 -8.65 10.43
N HIS A 111 6.28 -8.11 10.74
CA HIS A 111 5.15 -8.87 11.27
C HIS A 111 3.84 -8.38 10.65
N CYS A 112 2.86 -9.27 10.56
CA CYS A 112 1.49 -8.98 10.19
C CYS A 112 0.67 -8.64 11.45
N LEU A 113 -0.05 -7.51 11.41
CA LEU A 113 -1.01 -7.14 12.45
C LEU A 113 -2.35 -7.82 12.15
N LEU A 114 -2.71 -8.84 12.94
CA LEU A 114 -3.97 -9.56 12.83
C LEU A 114 -4.93 -9.12 13.93
N ILE A 115 -6.02 -8.44 13.55
CA ILE A 115 -7.02 -7.93 14.47
C ILE A 115 -8.29 -8.78 14.36
N THR A 116 -8.67 -9.41 15.46
CA THR A 116 -9.89 -10.23 15.59
C THR A 116 -10.92 -9.55 16.48
N GLY A 117 -12.20 -9.87 16.32
CA GLY A 117 -13.27 -9.34 17.19
C GLY A 117 -14.62 -9.28 16.48
N GLY A 118 -15.63 -8.69 17.13
CA GLY A 118 -17.00 -8.64 16.61
C GLY A 118 -17.13 -8.00 15.22
N GLN A 119 -18.10 -8.44 14.44
CA GLN A 119 -18.41 -7.82 13.15
C GLN A 119 -19.00 -6.42 13.34
N GLY A 120 -18.60 -5.47 12.49
CA GLY A 120 -19.15 -4.12 12.51
C GLY A 120 -18.67 -3.25 13.67
N VAL A 121 -17.60 -3.65 14.37
CA VAL A 121 -16.95 -2.83 15.41
C VAL A 121 -16.03 -1.74 14.84
N GLY A 122 -15.90 -1.66 13.51
CA GLY A 122 -15.08 -0.64 12.85
C GLY A 122 -13.64 -1.06 12.52
N LYS A 123 -13.30 -2.36 12.52
CA LYS A 123 -11.95 -2.84 12.12
C LYS A 123 -11.53 -2.35 10.73
N SER A 124 -12.39 -2.53 9.73
CA SER A 124 -12.11 -2.11 8.35
C SER A 124 -11.96 -0.58 8.19
N THR A 125 -12.39 0.22 9.16
CA THR A 125 -12.16 1.67 9.15
C THR A 125 -10.68 2.01 9.31
N LEU A 126 -9.86 1.14 9.93
CA LEU A 126 -8.40 1.29 9.98
C LEU A 126 -7.81 1.28 8.58
N ARG A 127 -8.26 0.33 7.74
CA ARG A 127 -7.84 0.30 6.33
C ARG A 127 -8.23 1.59 5.64
N VAL A 128 -9.48 2.03 5.79
CA VAL A 128 -9.94 3.28 5.16
C VAL A 128 -9.03 4.44 5.58
N LEU A 129 -8.76 4.61 6.87
CA LEU A 129 -7.87 5.65 7.38
C LEU A 129 -6.46 5.55 6.77
N LEU A 130 -5.83 4.38 6.83
CA LEU A 130 -4.47 4.16 6.31
C LEU A 130 -4.38 4.33 4.80
N THR A 131 -5.39 3.93 4.03
CA THR A 131 -5.43 4.17 2.58
C THR A 131 -5.44 5.67 2.27
N LYS A 132 -6.06 6.50 3.11
CA LYS A 132 -6.01 7.96 2.93
C LYS A 132 -4.65 8.51 3.28
N ILE A 133 -4.03 8.00 4.35
CA ILE A 133 -2.71 8.45 4.80
C ILE A 133 -1.62 8.06 3.81
N LEU A 134 -1.67 6.85 3.28
CA LEU A 134 -0.60 6.29 2.46
C LEU A 134 -0.81 6.51 0.96
N GLY A 135 -1.98 6.95 0.51
CA GLY A 135 -2.33 6.99 -0.91
C GLY A 135 -2.86 5.64 -1.41
N LYS A 136 -3.88 5.68 -2.27
CA LYS A 136 -4.62 4.49 -2.71
C LYS A 136 -3.73 3.53 -3.51
N GLU A 137 -2.83 4.06 -4.32
CA GLU A 137 -1.87 3.35 -5.16
C GLU A 137 -0.84 2.56 -4.36
N ASN A 138 -0.65 2.92 -3.08
CA ASN A 138 0.31 2.29 -2.18
C ASN A 138 -0.33 1.20 -1.30
N VAL A 139 -1.65 0.99 -1.38
CA VAL A 139 -2.39 0.02 -0.55
C VAL A 139 -3.07 -1.03 -1.41
N GLY A 140 -2.73 -2.31 -1.17
CA GLY A 140 -3.37 -3.46 -1.81
C GLY A 140 -4.38 -4.13 -0.88
N ILE A 141 -5.54 -4.52 -1.43
CA ILE A 141 -6.48 -5.43 -0.77
C ILE A 141 -6.20 -6.82 -1.33
N VAL A 142 -5.93 -7.77 -0.43
CA VAL A 142 -5.41 -9.10 -0.75
C VAL A 142 -6.34 -10.15 -0.17
N ASN A 143 -6.59 -11.22 -0.92
CA ASN A 143 -7.33 -12.37 -0.40
C ASN A 143 -6.38 -13.41 0.20
N THR A 144 -6.92 -14.22 1.12
CA THR A 144 -6.18 -15.25 1.88
C THR A 144 -5.50 -16.35 1.00
N GLY A 145 -5.83 -16.44 -0.28
CA GLY A 145 -5.24 -17.42 -1.21
C GLY A 145 -4.20 -16.85 -2.19
N ASP A 146 -4.10 -15.52 -2.31
CA ASP A 146 -3.43 -14.88 -3.45
C ASP A 146 -1.95 -15.24 -3.57
N TRP A 147 -1.26 -15.45 -2.45
CA TRP A 147 0.17 -15.79 -2.44
C TRP A 147 0.47 -17.23 -2.85
N GLN A 148 -0.55 -18.07 -3.02
CA GLN A 148 -0.42 -19.42 -3.58
C GLN A 148 -0.63 -19.43 -5.10
N GLU A 149 -1.11 -18.33 -5.67
CA GLU A 149 -1.36 -18.23 -7.11
C GLU A 149 -0.06 -18.07 -7.90
N SER A 150 -0.08 -18.55 -9.15
CA SER A 150 1.07 -18.43 -10.05
C SER A 150 1.36 -16.98 -10.46
N PHE A 151 0.37 -16.09 -10.43
CA PHE A 151 0.53 -14.68 -10.74
C PHE A 151 0.35 -13.85 -9.47
N ASN A 152 1.37 -13.11 -9.08
CA ASN A 152 1.45 -12.46 -7.77
C ASN A 152 1.88 -10.99 -7.83
N ALA A 153 1.81 -10.37 -9.02
CA ALA A 153 2.24 -8.98 -9.21
C ALA A 153 1.42 -7.97 -8.42
N HIS A 154 0.19 -8.30 -8.02
CA HIS A 154 -0.62 -7.45 -7.14
C HIS A 154 -0.21 -7.51 -5.66
N LEU A 155 0.67 -8.45 -5.30
CA LEU A 155 1.24 -8.59 -3.96
C LEU A 155 2.60 -7.90 -3.82
N SER A 156 3.14 -7.35 -4.89
CA SER A 156 4.43 -6.64 -4.88
C SER A 156 4.25 -5.14 -4.93
N ASP A 157 5.28 -4.42 -4.47
CA ASP A 157 5.40 -2.96 -4.62
C ASP A 157 4.27 -2.19 -3.93
N LEU A 158 3.87 -2.67 -2.76
CA LEU A 158 2.87 -2.06 -1.89
C LEU A 158 3.51 -1.52 -0.62
N HIS A 159 3.00 -0.42 -0.10
CA HIS A 159 3.36 0.06 1.23
C HIS A 159 2.58 -0.69 2.32
N LEU A 160 1.30 -0.97 2.06
CA LEU A 160 0.42 -1.72 2.95
C LEU A 160 -0.38 -2.76 2.16
N ALA A 161 -0.32 -4.02 2.59
CA ALA A 161 -1.22 -5.06 2.12
C ALA A 161 -2.25 -5.39 3.21
N VAL A 162 -3.54 -5.41 2.84
CA VAL A 162 -4.65 -5.63 3.77
C VAL A 162 -5.48 -6.85 3.39
N ILE A 163 -5.68 -7.74 4.36
CA ILE A 163 -6.57 -8.91 4.24
C ILE A 163 -7.84 -8.63 5.04
N GLU A 164 -8.99 -8.43 4.38
CA GLU A 164 -10.24 -8.07 5.07
C GLU A 164 -10.93 -9.25 5.77
N GLU A 165 -10.78 -10.45 5.20
CA GLU A 165 -11.38 -11.67 5.74
C GLU A 165 -10.33 -12.77 5.85
N PHE A 166 -9.60 -12.73 6.96
CA PHE A 166 -8.59 -13.72 7.28
C PHE A 166 -9.26 -14.97 7.88
N MET A 167 -9.10 -16.11 7.21
CA MET A 167 -9.80 -17.36 7.50
C MET A 167 -8.81 -18.51 7.77
N SER A 168 -9.18 -19.44 8.65
CA SER A 168 -8.31 -20.53 9.13
C SER A 168 -8.27 -21.78 8.25
N GLY A 169 -9.06 -21.87 7.17
CA GLY A 169 -9.09 -23.05 6.29
C GLY A 169 -7.74 -23.27 5.59
N ASN A 170 -7.31 -24.52 5.35
CA ASN A 170 -6.02 -24.93 4.75
C ASN A 170 -4.79 -24.06 5.09
N TRP A 171 -4.82 -23.39 6.25
CA TRP A 171 -3.92 -22.29 6.53
C TRP A 171 -2.49 -22.78 6.75
N GLN A 172 -2.26 -24.01 7.20
CA GLN A 172 -0.90 -24.51 7.41
C GLN A 172 -0.06 -24.51 6.11
N GLN A 173 -0.66 -24.90 4.98
CA GLN A 173 0.02 -24.86 3.68
C GLN A 173 0.13 -23.42 3.14
N SER A 174 -0.93 -22.63 3.34
CA SER A 174 -0.96 -21.21 2.98
C SER A 174 0.08 -20.38 3.74
N TYR A 175 0.33 -20.73 4.99
CA TYR A 175 1.19 -19.97 5.87
C TYR A 175 2.66 -20.02 5.45
N ASN A 176 3.16 -21.18 5.05
CA ASN A 176 4.55 -21.30 4.60
C ASN A 176 4.81 -20.45 3.36
N ALA A 177 3.84 -20.35 2.46
CA ALA A 177 3.92 -19.46 1.29
C ALA A 177 3.80 -17.97 1.66
N PHE A 178 3.13 -17.64 2.77
CA PHE A 178 3.00 -16.26 3.27
C PHE A 178 4.26 -15.72 3.96
N LYS A 179 5.06 -16.59 4.60
CA LYS A 179 6.26 -16.18 5.38
C LYS A 179 7.19 -15.22 4.62
N PRO A 180 7.62 -15.49 3.37
CA PRO A 180 8.52 -14.61 2.63
C PRO A 180 7.94 -13.21 2.39
N TYR A 181 6.62 -13.09 2.16
CA TYR A 181 5.97 -11.79 1.95
C TYR A 181 6.04 -10.89 3.20
N VAL A 182 6.08 -11.49 4.40
CA VAL A 182 6.22 -10.76 5.66
C VAL A 182 7.68 -10.56 6.05
N SER A 183 8.56 -11.52 5.81
CA SER A 183 9.93 -11.49 6.32
C SER A 183 10.97 -10.95 5.37
N ASP A 184 10.78 -11.07 4.06
CA ASP A 184 11.84 -10.81 3.06
C ASP A 184 11.60 -9.46 2.39
N ASP A 185 12.64 -8.86 1.82
CA ASP A 185 12.51 -7.53 1.19
C ASP A 185 12.03 -7.62 -0.28
N THR A 186 12.25 -8.77 -0.93
CA THR A 186 11.90 -9.03 -2.32
C THR A 186 11.33 -10.43 -2.52
N ILE A 187 10.53 -10.59 -3.58
CA ILE A 187 10.02 -11.87 -4.08
C ILE A 187 10.14 -11.94 -5.60
N LYS A 188 10.11 -13.15 -6.15
CA LYS A 188 9.91 -13.36 -7.58
C LYS A 188 8.47 -13.01 -7.94
N VAL A 189 8.32 -12.03 -8.82
CA VAL A 189 7.06 -11.58 -9.35
C VAL A 189 6.83 -12.18 -10.72
N ASN A 190 5.72 -12.90 -10.85
CA ASN A 190 5.23 -13.40 -12.11
C ASN A 190 3.99 -12.61 -12.51
N GLN A 191 4.08 -11.90 -13.64
CA GLN A 191 3.01 -11.11 -14.21
C GLN A 191 2.65 -11.66 -15.60
N LYS A 192 1.36 -11.70 -15.91
CA LYS A 192 0.89 -12.24 -17.19
C LYS A 192 1.52 -11.47 -18.36
N HIS A 193 2.07 -12.22 -19.32
CA HIS A 193 2.75 -11.69 -20.52
C HIS A 193 4.06 -10.92 -20.26
N TRP A 194 4.64 -11.05 -19.07
CA TRP A 194 5.92 -10.42 -18.71
C TRP A 194 6.93 -11.48 -18.23
N PRO A 195 8.24 -11.27 -18.46
CA PRO A 195 9.28 -12.07 -17.81
C PRO A 195 9.17 -11.98 -16.29
N VAL A 196 9.53 -13.05 -15.59
CA VAL A 196 9.63 -13.04 -14.12
C VAL A 196 10.75 -12.08 -13.69
N TYR A 197 10.47 -11.26 -12.69
CA TYR A 197 11.42 -10.28 -12.14
C TYR A 197 11.41 -10.29 -10.60
N ASP A 198 12.36 -9.59 -9.98
CA ASP A 198 12.36 -9.36 -8.53
C ASP A 198 11.57 -8.10 -8.20
N GLY A 199 10.49 -8.23 -7.42
CA GLY A 199 9.69 -7.11 -6.93
C GLY A 199 9.75 -7.01 -5.41
N ARG A 200 9.40 -5.84 -4.86
CA ARG A 200 9.43 -5.61 -3.41
C ARG A 200 8.23 -6.24 -2.75
N THR A 201 8.41 -6.82 -1.57
CA THR A 201 7.28 -7.28 -0.75
C THR A 201 6.59 -6.10 -0.06
N PRO A 202 5.35 -6.25 0.42
CA PRO A 202 4.65 -5.15 1.09
C PRO A 202 5.34 -4.69 2.37
N TYR A 203 5.49 -3.38 2.60
CA TYR A 203 6.22 -2.87 3.77
C TYR A 203 5.52 -3.17 5.10
N PHE A 204 4.20 -3.35 5.10
CA PHE A 204 3.44 -3.84 6.24
C PHE A 204 2.24 -4.66 5.81
N TRP A 205 1.87 -5.61 6.66
CA TRP A 205 0.68 -6.45 6.50
C TRP A 205 -0.30 -6.20 7.64
N MET A 206 -1.56 -6.02 7.28
CA MET A 206 -2.67 -5.92 8.23
C MET A 206 -3.78 -6.88 7.83
N ALA A 207 -4.34 -7.60 8.79
CA ALA A 207 -5.38 -8.58 8.55
C ALA A 207 -6.51 -8.40 9.56
N PHE A 208 -7.75 -8.63 9.11
CA PHE A 208 -8.94 -8.63 9.95
C PHE A 208 -9.60 -10.00 9.94
N SER A 209 -10.13 -10.42 11.07
CA SER A 209 -10.99 -11.60 11.14
C SER A 209 -12.14 -11.43 12.12
N ASN A 210 -13.25 -12.11 11.83
CA ASN A 210 -14.36 -12.28 12.77
C ASN A 210 -14.31 -13.66 13.47
N HIS A 211 -13.39 -14.54 13.09
CA HIS A 211 -13.23 -15.86 13.70
C HIS A 211 -12.45 -15.76 15.02
N GLU A 212 -12.84 -16.57 16.00
CA GLU A 212 -12.13 -16.63 17.29
C GLU A 212 -10.74 -17.27 17.18
N LYS A 213 -10.57 -18.22 16.24
CA LYS A 213 -9.32 -18.93 15.99
C LYS A 213 -8.98 -18.85 14.49
N PRO A 214 -8.59 -17.67 13.98
CA PRO A 214 -8.37 -17.48 12.55
C PRO A 214 -7.04 -18.07 12.07
N ILE A 215 -6.11 -18.39 12.97
CA ILE A 215 -4.77 -18.87 12.66
C ILE A 215 -4.27 -19.83 13.74
N ILE A 216 -3.45 -20.80 13.32
CA ILE A 216 -2.58 -21.59 14.20
C ILE A 216 -1.17 -21.07 14.00
N ILE A 217 -0.52 -20.62 15.07
CA ILE A 217 0.81 -20.02 15.07
C ILE A 217 1.72 -20.90 15.91
N GLU A 218 2.91 -21.20 15.39
CA GLU A 218 3.94 -21.93 16.13
C GLU A 218 4.48 -21.06 17.28
N PRO A 219 4.89 -21.65 18.43
CA PRO A 219 5.33 -20.89 19.60
C PRO A 219 6.46 -19.88 19.34
N ASP A 220 7.40 -20.22 18.44
CA ASP A 220 8.57 -19.38 18.13
C ASP A 220 8.31 -18.40 16.98
N ASP A 221 7.09 -18.32 16.47
CA ASP A 221 6.78 -17.47 15.34
C ASP A 221 6.61 -16.00 15.76
N ARG A 222 7.40 -15.13 15.12
CA ARG A 222 7.45 -13.69 15.39
C ARG A 222 6.78 -12.85 14.29
N ARG A 223 6.18 -13.50 13.29
CA ARG A 223 5.62 -12.84 12.09
C ARG A 223 4.17 -12.41 12.25
N PHE A 224 3.56 -12.65 13.40
CA PHE A 224 2.22 -12.17 13.70
C PHE A 224 2.17 -11.45 15.04
N PHE A 225 1.54 -10.28 15.01
CA PHE A 225 1.02 -9.64 16.19
C PHE A 225 -0.50 -9.83 16.18
N VAL A 226 -1.02 -10.71 17.04
CA VAL A 226 -2.46 -11.01 17.10
C VAL A 226 -3.10 -10.24 18.23
N TYR A 227 -4.13 -9.47 17.90
CA TYR A 227 -4.92 -8.76 18.90
C TYR A 227 -6.42 -9.03 18.74
N ARG A 228 -7.06 -9.47 19.83
CA ARG A 228 -8.52 -9.57 19.90
C ARG A 228 -9.06 -8.27 20.49
N THR A 229 -9.67 -7.45 19.65
CA THR A 229 -10.32 -6.23 20.13
C THR A 229 -11.51 -6.56 21.04
N PRO A 230 -11.60 -5.95 22.24
CA PRO A 230 -12.76 -6.07 23.11
C PRO A 230 -13.90 -5.13 22.69
N ALA A 231 -13.71 -4.33 21.63
CA ALA A 231 -14.71 -3.37 21.16
C ALA A 231 -16.06 -4.03 20.87
N ILE A 232 -17.12 -3.37 21.34
CA ILE A 232 -18.51 -3.76 21.10
C ILE A 232 -19.12 -2.74 20.16
N LYS A 233 -19.87 -3.22 19.16
CA LYS A 233 -20.45 -2.40 18.10
C LYS A 233 -21.20 -1.19 18.67
N GLU A 234 -20.68 -0.01 18.36
CA GLU A 234 -21.28 1.26 18.72
C GLU A 234 -22.54 1.64 17.91
N ARG A 235 -23.20 2.72 18.32
CA ARG A 235 -24.38 3.26 17.63
C ARG A 235 -24.00 3.81 16.24
N PRO A 236 -24.89 3.74 15.23
CA PRO A 236 -24.62 4.25 13.88
C PRO A 236 -24.11 5.70 13.81
N LYS A 237 -24.55 6.57 14.74
CA LYS A 237 -24.12 7.96 14.83
C LYS A 237 -22.61 8.10 15.02
N TYR A 238 -21.99 7.21 15.81
CA TYR A 238 -20.54 7.19 16.03
C TYR A 238 -19.79 6.94 14.73
N TYR A 239 -20.16 5.88 14.01
CA TYR A 239 -19.51 5.55 12.73
C TYR A 239 -19.74 6.63 11.68
N LYS A 240 -20.92 7.25 11.62
CA LYS A 240 -21.18 8.35 10.70
C LYS A 240 -20.22 9.53 10.95
N ALA A 241 -19.98 9.90 12.21
CA ALA A 241 -19.01 10.95 12.55
C ALA A 241 -17.59 10.57 12.12
N LEU A 242 -17.16 9.34 12.41
CA LEU A 242 -15.85 8.82 12.01
C LEU A 242 -15.67 8.80 10.48
N TYR A 243 -16.67 8.35 9.73
CA TYR A 243 -16.62 8.34 8.27
C TYR A 243 -16.70 9.74 7.66
N CYS A 244 -17.45 10.68 8.26
CA CYS A 244 -17.45 12.07 7.83
C CYS A 244 -16.06 12.70 7.96
N LEU A 245 -15.34 12.46 9.06
CA LEU A 245 -13.98 12.97 9.22
C LEU A 245 -13.00 12.38 8.22
N THR A 246 -13.04 11.07 8.04
CA THR A 246 -12.19 10.44 7.02
C THR A 246 -12.55 10.97 5.63
N SER A 247 -13.82 11.26 5.34
CA SER A 247 -14.27 11.83 4.06
C SER A 247 -13.94 13.31 3.90
N ALA A 248 -13.95 14.12 4.96
CA ALA A 248 -13.53 15.52 4.91
C ALA A 248 -12.05 15.66 4.53
N LEU A 249 -11.22 14.68 4.94
CA LEU A 249 -9.84 14.50 4.47
C LEU A 249 -9.74 14.33 2.93
N MET A 250 -10.83 14.00 2.22
CA MET A 250 -10.86 13.90 0.75
C MET A 250 -11.19 15.23 0.05
N ALA A 251 -11.77 16.21 0.75
CA ALA A 251 -12.19 17.47 0.16
C ALA A 251 -11.11 18.57 0.24
N GLN A 252 -9.97 18.26 0.87
CA GLN A 252 -8.84 19.17 1.08
C GLN A 252 -7.60 18.77 0.26
N ILE A 253 -7.72 17.78 -0.62
CA ILE A 253 -6.70 17.30 -1.59
C ILE A 253 -7.28 17.50 -2.99
#